data_AF-A0A8J2JEI1-F1
#
_entry.id   AF-A0A8J2JEI1-F1
#
_cell.length_a   1.000
_cell.length_b   1.000
_cell.length_c   1.000
_cell.angle_alpha   90.00
_cell.angle_beta   90.00
_cell.angle_gamma   90.00
#
_symmetry.space_group_name_H-M   'P 1'
#
loop_
_entity.id
_entity.type
_entity.pdbx_description
1 polymer ?
#
loop_
_entity_poly.entity_id
_entity_poly.type
_entity_poly.pdbx_seq_one_letter_code
_entity_poly.pdbx_strand_id
1 'polypeptide(L)'
;MMSKMETPENPEPGPTPVCNVGEAVRGLSTEEQCLTGSEEKEENKLSVEPPIELELDPEAEDVDLNHHRLTRIEGLDCLQKVELLCLRWNQITKIENLYMLTTLQALELYDNQITVIENLNALVNLQTLDISFNRIKKIENLDGLINLKKLFLPANKISKIENIEHLVNLELLELGDNKIRKIENISNLKKLRELYLGKNKIVKLENLEDLNQLEILSVQSNRITILEGLERVTSLQQFYISDNGIQKIEGLDTLMNLETLDLAANQIKTIENLDNNTQITEFWFNDNQLEDWNQLENLKHLPVLETVYMERNPLWQNGKDPNYRRRIKLALPTLIQIDATLCR
;
A
#
# COMPACT_ATOMS: atom_id res chain seq x y z
N MET A 1 -62.88 28.43 36.78
CA MET A 1 -61.94 27.28 36.71
C MET A 1 -61.24 27.29 35.36
N MET A 2 -60.03 27.84 35.28
CA MET A 2 -59.06 27.52 34.24
C MET A 2 -57.68 27.72 34.86
N SER A 3 -57.00 26.61 35.18
CA SER A 3 -55.62 26.57 35.65
C SER A 3 -54.70 26.64 34.43
N LYS A 4 -53.74 27.58 34.44
CA LYS A 4 -52.57 27.50 33.56
C LYS A 4 -51.60 26.49 34.16
N MET A 5 -51.26 25.45 33.40
CA MET A 5 -50.16 24.54 33.68
C MET A 5 -48.87 25.16 33.15
N GLU A 6 -47.87 25.30 34.02
CA GLU A 6 -46.48 25.56 33.63
C GLU A 6 -45.84 24.24 33.17
N THR A 7 -45.14 24.29 32.05
CA THR A 7 -44.29 23.19 31.54
C THR A 7 -42.96 23.19 32.28
N PRO A 8 -42.38 22.03 32.64
CA PRO A 8 -41.06 21.99 33.28
C PRO A 8 -39.96 22.30 32.26
N GLU A 9 -39.04 23.18 32.63
CA GLU A 9 -37.78 23.41 31.92
C GLU A 9 -36.93 22.13 31.95
N ASN A 10 -36.40 21.73 30.79
CA ASN A 10 -35.40 20.68 30.69
C ASN A 10 -34.11 21.16 31.37
N PRO A 11 -33.43 20.31 32.17
CA PRO A 11 -32.13 20.66 32.72
C PRO A 11 -31.12 20.86 31.58
N GLU A 12 -30.28 21.89 31.70
CA GLU A 12 -29.16 22.13 30.79
C GLU A 12 -28.27 20.87 30.71
N PRO A 13 -27.74 20.53 29.52
CA PRO A 13 -26.78 19.44 29.40
C PRO A 13 -25.58 19.73 30.30
N GLY A 14 -25.25 18.78 31.17
CA GLY A 14 -24.05 18.86 32.01
C GLY A 14 -22.78 18.94 31.15
N PRO A 15 -21.65 19.34 31.74
CA PRO A 15 -20.39 19.46 31.01
C PRO A 15 -20.06 18.14 30.31
N THR A 16 -19.71 18.22 29.03
CA THR A 16 -19.20 17.10 28.24
C THR A 16 -18.02 16.46 28.96
N PRO A 17 -17.91 15.11 29.01
CA PRO A 17 -16.76 14.45 29.60
C PRO A 17 -15.49 14.87 28.86
N VAL A 18 -14.55 15.51 29.55
CA VAL A 18 -13.24 15.86 28.99
C VAL A 18 -12.34 14.63 29.12
N CYS A 19 -11.92 14.09 27.98
CA CYS A 19 -10.87 13.09 27.89
C CYS A 19 -9.55 13.78 27.55
N ASN A 20 -8.45 13.42 28.22
CA ASN A 20 -7.12 13.96 27.91
C ASN A 20 -6.25 12.91 27.23
N VAL A 21 -5.73 13.21 26.04
CA VAL A 21 -4.89 12.29 25.24
C VAL A 21 -3.41 12.62 25.43
N GLY A 22 -2.83 12.09 26.51
CA GLY A 22 -1.39 11.82 26.70
C GLY A 22 -0.32 12.91 26.55
N GLU A 23 0.86 12.62 27.07
CA GLU A 23 2.04 13.51 27.08
C GLU A 23 2.90 13.34 25.81
N ALA A 24 3.18 14.46 25.13
CA ALA A 24 4.19 14.54 24.08
C ALA A 24 5.58 14.68 24.70
N VAL A 25 6.50 13.74 24.44
CA VAL A 25 7.90 13.85 24.88
C VAL A 25 8.82 13.78 23.66
N ARG A 26 9.73 14.75 23.50
CA ARG A 26 10.74 14.70 22.43
C ARG A 26 11.77 13.61 22.68
N GLY A 27 11.95 12.72 21.70
CA GLY A 27 13.15 11.89 21.56
C GLY A 27 14.34 12.72 21.06
N LEU A 28 15.51 12.50 21.65
CA LEU A 28 16.79 13.10 21.23
C LEU A 28 17.16 12.59 19.82
N SER A 29 17.32 13.50 18.86
CA SER A 29 18.04 13.21 17.61
C SER A 29 19.54 13.24 17.90
N THR A 30 20.18 12.09 17.96
CA THR A 30 21.65 12.02 17.89
C THR A 30 22.06 12.19 16.42
N GLU A 31 22.33 13.43 16.02
CA GLU A 31 23.20 13.67 14.86
C GLU A 31 24.64 13.41 15.29
N GLU A 32 25.26 12.39 14.69
CA GLU A 32 26.72 12.26 14.68
C GLU A 32 27.30 13.41 13.85
N GLN A 33 27.72 14.49 14.50
CA GLN A 33 28.69 15.43 13.92
C GLN A 33 30.06 15.23 14.55
N CYS A 34 30.97 14.80 13.69
CA CYS A 34 32.40 14.76 13.93
C CYS A 34 32.95 16.21 13.96
N LEU A 35 33.67 16.58 15.03
CA LEU A 35 34.92 17.38 15.06
C LEU A 35 35.00 18.33 16.29
N THR A 36 35.99 18.01 17.14
CA THR A 36 36.93 18.89 17.88
C THR A 36 36.47 20.23 18.48
N GLY A 37 36.57 20.34 19.81
CA GLY A 37 37.04 21.56 20.48
C GLY A 37 36.09 22.20 21.50
N SER A 38 36.61 22.33 22.73
CA SER A 38 36.16 23.16 23.87
C SER A 38 34.78 22.86 24.50
N GLU A 39 34.86 22.40 25.76
CA GLU A 39 33.74 22.18 26.67
C GLU A 39 33.13 23.51 27.14
N GLU A 40 31.89 23.78 26.74
CA GLU A 40 30.94 24.56 27.55
C GLU A 40 29.68 23.70 27.72
N LYS A 41 29.43 23.27 28.96
CA LYS A 41 28.20 22.56 29.35
C LYS A 41 27.04 23.55 29.37
N GLU A 42 26.37 23.74 28.24
CA GLU A 42 25.00 24.24 28.26
C GLU A 42 24.08 23.13 28.76
N GLU A 43 23.54 23.30 29.99
CA GLU A 43 22.42 22.53 30.48
C GLU A 43 21.22 22.80 29.55
N ASN A 44 21.04 21.92 28.57
CA ASN A 44 19.90 21.96 27.67
C ASN A 44 18.64 21.57 28.46
N LYS A 45 17.98 22.55 29.06
CA LYS A 45 16.69 22.39 29.73
C LYS A 45 15.70 21.79 28.73
N LEU A 46 15.33 20.53 28.95
CA LEU A 46 14.18 19.91 28.30
C LEU A 46 12.95 20.78 28.60
N SER A 47 12.51 21.57 27.62
CA SER A 47 11.18 22.17 27.65
C SER A 47 10.18 21.06 27.33
N VAL A 48 9.59 20.47 28.37
CA VAL A 48 8.41 19.61 28.23
C VAL A 48 7.27 20.54 27.83
N GLU A 49 6.86 20.50 26.55
CA GLU A 49 5.58 21.09 26.15
C GLU A 49 4.47 20.39 26.94
N PRO A 50 3.45 21.11 27.43
CA PRO A 50 2.38 20.48 28.20
C PRO A 50 1.69 19.37 27.37
N PRO A 51 1.13 18.35 28.03
CA PRO A 51 0.30 17.35 27.35
C PRO A 51 -0.76 18.03 26.50
N ILE A 52 -1.05 17.43 25.34
CA ILE A 52 -2.07 17.98 24.45
C ILE A 52 -3.43 17.62 25.06
N GLU A 53 -4.11 18.60 25.63
CA GLU A 53 -5.51 18.45 26.04
C GLU A 53 -6.36 18.50 24.77
N LEU A 54 -6.80 17.33 24.30
CA LEU A 54 -7.71 17.17 23.17
C LEU A 54 -9.09 16.83 23.71
N GLU A 55 -10.03 17.76 23.64
CA GLU A 55 -11.44 17.47 23.93
C GLU A 55 -12.01 16.54 22.85
N LEU A 56 -12.34 15.31 23.25
CA LEU A 56 -12.95 14.30 22.39
C LEU A 56 -14.46 14.27 22.59
N ASP A 57 -15.22 14.27 21.49
CA ASP A 57 -16.67 14.05 21.53
C ASP A 57 -16.96 12.54 21.68
N PRO A 58 -17.61 12.10 22.78
CA PRO A 58 -17.97 10.70 23.01
C PRO A 58 -18.81 10.07 21.89
N GLU A 59 -19.57 10.89 21.17
CA GLU A 59 -20.50 10.47 20.13
C GLU A 59 -19.90 10.52 18.72
N ALA A 60 -18.63 10.93 18.57
CA ALA A 60 -17.95 10.98 17.28
C ALA A 60 -17.78 9.59 16.67
N GLU A 61 -18.17 9.46 15.39
CA GLU A 61 -17.93 8.26 14.57
C GLU A 61 -16.54 8.31 13.93
N ASP A 62 -16.02 9.50 13.63
CA ASP A 62 -14.69 9.72 13.06
C ASP A 62 -13.83 10.56 14.00
N VAL A 63 -12.66 10.05 14.38
CA VAL A 63 -11.72 10.73 15.28
C VAL A 63 -10.35 10.85 14.61
N ASP A 64 -9.97 12.08 14.28
CA ASP A 64 -8.68 12.42 13.68
C ASP A 64 -7.71 12.98 14.72
N LEU A 65 -6.66 12.20 15.00
CA LEU A 65 -5.55 12.53 15.90
C LEU A 65 -4.20 12.56 15.16
N ASN A 66 -4.22 12.90 13.88
CA ASN A 66 -3.02 12.96 13.04
C ASN A 66 -2.05 14.08 13.50
N HIS A 67 -0.75 13.85 13.42
CA HIS A 67 0.31 14.86 13.70
C HIS A 67 0.34 15.44 15.13
N HIS A 68 -0.21 14.76 16.13
CA HIS A 68 -0.21 15.25 17.52
C HIS A 68 1.05 14.85 18.31
N ARG A 69 2.05 14.24 17.68
CA ARG A 69 3.28 13.75 18.35
C ARG A 69 2.99 12.81 19.54
N LEU A 70 1.85 12.12 19.51
CA LEU A 70 1.43 11.20 20.56
C LEU A 70 2.45 10.07 20.69
N THR A 71 2.87 9.78 21.91
CA THR A 71 3.83 8.69 22.18
C THR A 71 3.12 7.41 22.62
N ARG A 72 1.87 7.53 23.08
CA ARG A 72 1.00 6.46 23.58
C ARG A 72 -0.43 6.69 23.12
N ILE A 73 -1.19 5.60 23.09
CA ILE A 73 -2.64 5.61 22.89
C ILE A 73 -3.26 5.57 24.29
N GLU A 74 -3.84 6.68 24.75
CA GLU A 74 -4.48 6.77 26.06
C GLU A 74 -5.59 7.83 26.04
N GLY A 75 -6.51 7.77 27.01
CA GLY A 75 -7.59 8.75 27.12
C GLY A 75 -8.69 8.62 26.04
N LEU A 76 -8.80 7.46 25.37
CA LEU A 76 -9.82 7.22 24.35
C LEU A 76 -11.09 6.55 24.90
N ASP A 77 -11.16 6.29 26.21
CA ASP A 77 -12.23 5.51 26.85
C ASP A 77 -13.63 6.15 26.72
N CYS A 78 -13.71 7.46 26.44
CA CYS A 78 -14.99 8.15 26.22
C CYS A 78 -15.58 7.92 24.84
N LEU A 79 -14.82 7.44 23.85
CA LEU A 79 -15.31 7.26 22.49
C LEU A 79 -16.24 6.04 22.43
N GLN A 80 -17.55 6.28 22.38
CA GLN A 80 -18.57 5.22 22.44
C GLN A 80 -19.04 4.76 21.06
N LYS A 81 -18.89 5.62 20.04
CA LYS A 81 -19.40 5.40 18.68
C LYS A 81 -18.33 5.39 17.60
N VAL A 82 -17.05 5.52 17.97
CA VAL A 82 -15.97 5.65 16.98
C VAL A 82 -15.92 4.45 16.04
N GLU A 83 -16.01 4.73 14.75
CA GLU A 83 -15.88 3.77 13.65
C GLU A 83 -14.54 3.94 12.94
N LEU A 84 -14.02 5.17 12.86
CA LEU A 84 -12.70 5.49 12.28
C LEU A 84 -11.82 6.22 13.31
N LEU A 85 -10.63 5.68 13.53
CA LEU A 85 -9.60 6.30 14.37
C LEU A 85 -8.32 6.52 13.55
N CYS A 86 -8.00 7.77 13.28
CA CYS A 86 -6.78 8.18 12.58
C CYS A 86 -5.72 8.64 13.58
N LEU A 87 -4.59 7.95 13.63
CA LEU A 87 -3.44 8.22 14.49
C LEU A 87 -2.16 8.37 13.65
N ARG A 88 -2.28 8.88 12.42
CA ARG A 88 -1.18 9.00 11.46
C ARG A 88 -0.14 10.01 11.92
N TRP A 89 1.12 9.79 11.57
CA TRP A 89 2.22 10.73 11.81
C TRP A 89 2.39 11.10 13.30
N ASN A 90 2.32 10.09 14.17
CA ASN A 90 2.58 10.22 15.60
C ASN A 90 3.91 9.54 15.97
N GLN A 91 4.19 9.43 17.26
CA GLN A 91 5.38 8.78 17.81
C GLN A 91 5.01 7.53 18.62
N ILE A 92 3.87 6.91 18.29
CA ILE A 92 3.33 5.77 19.03
C ILE A 92 4.28 4.59 18.87
N THR A 93 4.70 4.01 20.00
CA THR A 93 5.63 2.87 20.00
C THR A 93 4.93 1.54 20.22
N LYS A 94 3.69 1.58 20.73
CA LYS A 94 2.93 0.41 21.15
C LYS A 94 1.43 0.60 20.89
N ILE A 95 0.79 -0.46 20.42
CA ILE A 95 -0.67 -0.52 20.31
C ILE A 95 -1.22 -0.94 21.68
N GLU A 96 -1.99 -0.07 22.32
CA GLU A 96 -2.57 -0.30 23.64
C GLU A 96 -3.85 0.50 23.84
N ASN A 97 -4.64 0.16 24.87
CA ASN A 97 -5.84 0.89 25.28
C ASN A 97 -6.92 1.06 24.19
N LEU A 98 -6.98 0.15 23.21
CA LEU A 98 -8.03 0.12 22.18
C LEU A 98 -9.17 -0.87 22.50
N TYR A 99 -9.07 -1.63 23.60
CA TYR A 99 -9.96 -2.77 23.86
C TYR A 99 -11.43 -2.40 24.08
N MET A 100 -11.73 -1.15 24.42
CA MET A 100 -13.08 -0.63 24.58
C MET A 100 -13.73 -0.18 23.26
N LEU A 101 -12.92 0.11 22.24
CA LEU A 101 -13.36 0.68 20.95
C LEU A 101 -13.90 -0.40 20.01
N THR A 102 -14.87 -1.20 20.49
CA THR A 102 -15.39 -2.36 19.77
C THR A 102 -16.23 -2.00 18.54
N THR A 103 -16.64 -0.74 18.41
CA THR A 103 -17.33 -0.18 17.23
C THR A 103 -16.40 0.09 16.05
N LEU A 104 -15.08 0.05 16.27
CA LEU A 104 -14.10 0.46 15.28
C LEU A 104 -14.13 -0.42 14.03
N GLN A 105 -14.26 0.23 12.88
CA GLN A 105 -14.24 -0.37 11.55
C GLN A 105 -12.95 -0.05 10.79
N ALA A 106 -12.30 1.06 11.09
CA ALA A 106 -11.04 1.48 10.49
C ALA A 106 -10.07 2.04 11.54
N LEU A 107 -8.83 1.54 11.53
CA LEU A 107 -7.74 1.99 12.39
C LEU A 107 -6.53 2.33 11.54
N GLU A 108 -6.05 3.57 11.67
CA GLU A 108 -4.92 4.06 10.90
C GLU A 108 -3.77 4.51 11.81
N LEU A 109 -2.68 3.76 11.77
CA LEU A 109 -1.45 3.95 12.54
C LEU A 109 -0.25 4.24 11.62
N TYR A 110 -0.52 4.77 10.43
CA TYR A 110 0.48 5.16 9.42
C TYR A 110 1.57 6.06 10.03
N ASP A 111 2.84 5.78 9.71
CA ASP A 111 4.01 6.57 10.14
C ASP A 111 4.06 6.79 11.66
N ASN A 112 4.35 5.69 12.35
CA ASN A 112 4.56 5.63 13.79
C ASN A 112 5.85 4.82 14.09
N GLN A 113 6.07 4.46 15.35
CA GLN A 113 7.25 3.73 15.80
C GLN A 113 6.93 2.32 16.31
N ILE A 114 5.80 1.76 15.91
CA ILE A 114 5.29 0.46 16.37
C ILE A 114 6.22 -0.66 15.89
N THR A 115 6.54 -1.58 16.79
CA THR A 115 7.45 -2.70 16.49
C THR A 115 6.77 -4.07 16.50
N VAL A 116 5.60 -4.17 17.14
CA VAL A 116 4.83 -5.41 17.31
C VAL A 116 3.36 -5.10 17.09
N ILE A 117 2.66 -5.97 16.36
CA ILE A 117 1.21 -5.95 16.26
C ILE A 117 0.67 -6.67 17.49
N GLU A 118 -0.07 -5.98 18.34
CA GLU A 118 -0.62 -6.54 19.58
C GLU A 118 -1.88 -5.79 20.02
N ASN A 119 -2.65 -6.36 20.95
CA ASN A 119 -3.79 -5.71 21.60
C ASN A 119 -4.93 -5.28 20.64
N LEU A 120 -5.07 -5.94 19.49
CA LEU A 120 -6.15 -5.71 18.51
C LEU A 120 -7.29 -6.74 18.60
N ASN A 121 -7.17 -7.76 19.46
CA ASN A 121 -8.08 -8.91 19.51
C ASN A 121 -9.54 -8.56 19.86
N ALA A 122 -9.80 -7.41 20.48
CA ALA A 122 -11.15 -6.94 20.80
C ALA A 122 -11.85 -6.25 19.61
N LEU A 123 -11.09 -5.84 18.58
CA LEU A 123 -11.59 -5.05 17.45
C LEU A 123 -12.20 -5.95 16.36
N VAL A 124 -13.18 -6.77 16.75
CA VAL A 124 -13.76 -7.80 15.88
C VAL A 124 -14.53 -7.24 14.67
N ASN A 125 -14.90 -5.96 14.70
CA ASN A 125 -15.60 -5.26 13.63
C ASN A 125 -14.65 -4.56 12.65
N LEU A 126 -13.34 -4.62 12.88
CA LEU A 126 -12.35 -3.93 12.06
C LEU A 126 -12.34 -4.49 10.64
N GLN A 127 -12.52 -3.60 9.66
CA GLN A 127 -12.50 -3.89 8.23
C GLN A 127 -11.24 -3.35 7.55
N THR A 128 -10.69 -2.25 8.06
CA THR A 128 -9.46 -1.63 7.52
C THR A 128 -8.44 -1.44 8.64
N LEU A 129 -7.23 -1.94 8.41
CA LEU A 129 -6.09 -1.73 9.30
C LEU A 129 -4.91 -1.22 8.50
N ASP A 130 -4.47 -0.01 8.80
CA ASP A 130 -3.24 0.58 8.26
C ASP A 130 -2.19 0.69 9.36
N ILE A 131 -1.09 -0.05 9.23
CA ILE A 131 0.11 0.08 10.09
C ILE A 131 1.36 0.22 9.20
N SER A 132 1.20 0.96 8.11
CA SER A 132 2.28 1.33 7.18
C SER A 132 3.33 2.21 7.86
N PHE A 133 4.55 2.24 7.32
CA PHE A 133 5.64 3.11 7.80
C PHE A 133 5.90 2.95 9.30
N ASN A 134 6.04 1.69 9.74
CA ASN A 134 6.36 1.34 11.11
C ASN A 134 7.65 0.51 11.16
N ARG A 135 7.92 -0.17 12.28
CA ARG A 135 9.15 -0.96 12.49
C ARG A 135 8.83 -2.44 12.72
N ILE A 136 7.67 -2.90 12.25
CA ILE A 136 7.14 -4.25 12.45
C ILE A 136 8.01 -5.27 11.71
N LYS A 137 8.35 -6.38 12.37
CA LYS A 137 9.19 -7.43 11.80
C LYS A 137 8.42 -8.70 11.42
N LYS A 138 7.23 -8.89 11.99
CA LYS A 138 6.43 -10.09 11.85
C LYS A 138 4.95 -9.73 11.85
N ILE A 139 4.19 -10.43 11.01
CA ILE A 139 2.73 -10.37 11.03
C ILE A 139 2.26 -11.36 12.09
N GLU A 140 1.54 -10.88 13.09
CA GLU A 140 1.04 -11.69 14.22
C GLU A 140 -0.12 -11.01 14.92
N ASN A 141 -0.83 -11.76 15.77
CA ASN A 141 -1.93 -11.26 16.61
C ASN A 141 -3.10 -10.61 15.84
N LEU A 142 -3.38 -11.12 14.63
CA LEU A 142 -4.51 -10.70 13.81
C LEU A 142 -5.69 -11.70 13.90
N ASP A 143 -5.63 -12.71 14.76
CA ASP A 143 -6.59 -13.82 14.85
C ASP A 143 -8.03 -13.36 15.11
N GLY A 144 -8.21 -12.26 15.86
CA GLY A 144 -9.52 -11.68 16.18
C GLY A 144 -10.15 -10.86 15.05
N LEU A 145 -9.39 -10.49 14.02
CA LEU A 145 -9.82 -9.54 12.97
C LEU A 145 -10.50 -10.26 11.80
N ILE A 146 -11.50 -11.09 12.10
CA ILE A 146 -12.15 -11.98 11.12
C ILE A 146 -12.93 -11.23 10.00
N ASN A 147 -13.23 -9.95 10.21
CA ASN A 147 -13.95 -9.09 9.27
C ASN A 147 -13.02 -8.19 8.44
N LEU A 148 -11.70 -8.35 8.57
CA LEU A 148 -10.73 -7.51 7.89
C LEU A 148 -10.82 -7.69 6.37
N LYS A 149 -10.95 -6.59 5.65
CA LYS A 149 -11.00 -6.50 4.19
C LYS A 149 -9.75 -5.86 3.60
N LYS A 150 -9.15 -4.90 4.30
CA LYS A 150 -7.97 -4.17 3.82
C LYS A 150 -6.88 -4.18 4.89
N LEU A 151 -5.69 -4.63 4.51
CA LEU A 151 -4.52 -4.65 5.39
C LEU A 151 -3.34 -3.97 4.70
N PHE A 152 -2.90 -2.86 5.30
CA PHE A 152 -1.75 -2.09 4.84
C PHE A 152 -0.59 -2.24 5.82
N LEU A 153 0.50 -2.83 5.33
CA LEU A 153 1.76 -3.01 6.04
C LEU A 153 3.01 -2.53 5.25
N PRO A 154 2.93 -1.60 4.26
CA PRO A 154 4.11 -1.17 3.53
C PRO A 154 5.14 -0.44 4.40
N ALA A 155 6.39 -0.41 3.94
CA ALA A 155 7.51 0.26 4.62
C ALA A 155 7.71 -0.23 6.06
N ASN A 156 7.78 -1.56 6.23
CA ASN A 156 8.08 -2.22 7.49
C ASN A 156 9.35 -3.08 7.35
N LYS A 157 9.60 -4.00 8.29
CA LYS A 157 10.74 -4.92 8.30
C LYS A 157 10.31 -6.38 8.21
N ILE A 158 9.13 -6.65 7.66
CA ILE A 158 8.52 -7.97 7.58
C ILE A 158 9.32 -8.85 6.62
N SER A 159 9.72 -10.04 7.06
CA SER A 159 10.51 -10.97 6.25
C SER A 159 9.71 -12.13 5.65
N LYS A 160 8.49 -12.37 6.15
CA LYS A 160 7.67 -13.52 5.80
C LYS A 160 6.19 -13.13 5.82
N ILE A 161 5.43 -13.69 4.87
CA ILE A 161 3.97 -13.67 4.89
C ILE A 161 3.52 -14.84 5.76
N GLU A 162 2.88 -14.57 6.88
CA GLU A 162 2.46 -15.58 7.87
C GLU A 162 1.32 -15.02 8.73
N ASN A 163 0.54 -15.90 9.37
CA ASN A 163 -0.51 -15.53 10.32
C ASN A 163 -1.59 -14.62 9.72
N ILE A 164 -1.96 -14.86 8.46
CA ILE A 164 -3.05 -14.18 7.74
C ILE A 164 -4.01 -15.15 7.07
N GLU A 165 -3.75 -16.46 7.14
CA GLU A 165 -4.50 -17.53 6.46
C GLU A 165 -5.99 -17.58 6.87
N HIS A 166 -6.32 -17.05 8.05
CA HIS A 166 -7.67 -16.95 8.60
C HIS A 166 -8.44 -15.70 8.14
N LEU A 167 -7.77 -14.72 7.52
CA LEU A 167 -8.39 -13.48 7.02
C LEU A 167 -9.14 -13.69 5.70
N VAL A 168 -10.08 -14.63 5.69
CA VAL A 168 -10.79 -15.09 4.47
C VAL A 168 -11.66 -14.03 3.79
N ASN A 169 -11.86 -12.89 4.45
CA ASN A 169 -12.58 -11.73 3.91
C ASN A 169 -11.67 -10.66 3.30
N LEU A 170 -10.35 -10.88 3.30
CA LEU A 170 -9.39 -9.91 2.80
C LEU A 170 -9.55 -9.71 1.28
N GLU A 171 -9.71 -8.46 0.88
CA GLU A 171 -9.88 -7.99 -0.50
C GLU A 171 -8.61 -7.26 -0.99
N LEU A 172 -7.89 -6.59 -0.09
CA LEU A 172 -6.64 -5.87 -0.39
C LEU A 172 -5.55 -6.22 0.64
N LEU A 173 -4.39 -6.62 0.14
CA LEU A 173 -3.18 -6.84 0.93
C LEU A 173 -2.02 -6.04 0.35
N GLU A 174 -1.51 -5.07 1.12
CA GLU A 174 -0.33 -4.28 0.75
C GLU A 174 0.84 -4.54 1.71
N LEU A 175 1.92 -5.07 1.14
CA LEU A 175 3.15 -5.48 1.80
C LEU A 175 4.39 -4.89 1.10
N GLY A 176 4.23 -3.76 0.40
CA GLY A 176 5.31 -3.09 -0.31
C GLY A 176 6.46 -2.65 0.61
N ASP A 177 7.67 -2.50 0.08
CA ASP A 177 8.85 -2.03 0.83
C ASP A 177 9.08 -2.79 2.15
N ASN A 178 9.27 -4.10 2.01
CA ASN A 178 9.53 -5.03 3.11
C ASN A 178 10.73 -5.92 2.77
N LYS A 179 10.91 -7.02 3.50
CA LYS A 179 12.02 -7.96 3.32
C LYS A 179 11.55 -9.35 2.91
N ILE A 180 10.35 -9.46 2.34
CA ILE A 180 9.71 -10.71 1.93
C ILE A 180 10.51 -11.34 0.80
N ARG A 181 10.71 -12.66 0.87
CA ARG A 181 11.49 -13.43 -0.12
C ARG A 181 10.66 -14.40 -0.94
N LYS A 182 9.47 -14.74 -0.44
CA LYS A 182 8.58 -15.73 -1.05
C LYS A 182 7.14 -15.29 -0.85
N ILE A 183 6.33 -15.59 -1.84
CA ILE A 183 4.88 -15.52 -1.74
C ILE A 183 4.45 -16.85 -1.12
N GLU A 184 3.84 -16.81 0.06
CA GLU A 184 3.41 -18.01 0.79
C GLU A 184 2.24 -17.66 1.71
N ASN A 185 1.48 -18.67 2.14
CA ASN A 185 0.43 -18.52 3.16
C ASN A 185 -0.71 -17.55 2.77
N ILE A 186 -1.04 -17.46 1.47
CA ILE A 186 -2.14 -16.63 0.94
C ILE A 186 -3.22 -17.41 0.20
N SER A 187 -3.08 -18.73 0.03
CA SER A 187 -4.01 -19.56 -0.75
C SER A 187 -5.46 -19.54 -0.24
N ASN A 188 -5.67 -19.26 1.06
CA ASN A 188 -7.00 -19.16 1.65
C ASN A 188 -7.69 -17.80 1.39
N LEU A 189 -6.97 -16.79 0.90
CA LEU A 189 -7.46 -15.42 0.67
C LEU A 189 -8.25 -15.32 -0.64
N LYS A 190 -9.30 -16.13 -0.78
CA LYS A 190 -10.04 -16.31 -2.05
C LYS A 190 -10.80 -15.07 -2.53
N LYS A 191 -10.99 -14.08 -1.64
CA LYS A 191 -11.60 -12.78 -1.96
C LYS A 191 -10.59 -11.71 -2.32
N LEU A 192 -9.29 -12.02 -2.32
CA LEU A 192 -8.25 -11.05 -2.58
C LEU A 192 -8.33 -10.57 -4.04
N ARG A 193 -8.50 -9.26 -4.21
CA ARG A 193 -8.57 -8.57 -5.50
C ARG A 193 -7.31 -7.76 -5.79
N GLU A 194 -6.64 -7.29 -4.75
CA GLU A 194 -5.45 -6.46 -4.90
C GLU A 194 -4.30 -6.96 -4.01
N LEU A 195 -3.15 -7.26 -4.64
CA LEU A 195 -1.94 -7.71 -3.95
C LEU A 195 -0.74 -6.85 -4.37
N TYR A 196 -0.22 -6.09 -3.39
CA TYR A 196 0.94 -5.22 -3.58
C TYR A 196 2.13 -5.75 -2.78
N LEU A 197 3.16 -6.20 -3.50
CA LEU A 197 4.40 -6.81 -3.00
C LEU A 197 5.64 -6.08 -3.55
N GLY A 198 5.49 -4.84 -3.99
CA GLY A 198 6.59 -4.06 -4.57
C GLY A 198 7.75 -3.85 -3.60
N LYS A 199 8.97 -3.61 -4.10
CA LYS A 199 10.18 -3.35 -3.28
C LYS A 199 10.43 -4.42 -2.21
N ASN A 200 10.42 -5.68 -2.62
CA ASN A 200 10.74 -6.81 -1.75
C ASN A 200 11.97 -7.57 -2.29
N LYS A 201 12.15 -8.83 -1.88
CA LYS A 201 13.25 -9.71 -2.30
C LYS A 201 12.71 -11.01 -2.89
N ILE A 202 11.51 -10.95 -3.46
CA ILE A 202 10.81 -12.10 -4.05
C ILE A 202 11.55 -12.52 -5.32
N VAL A 203 11.77 -13.82 -5.47
CA VAL A 203 12.54 -14.40 -6.59
C VAL A 203 11.65 -15.13 -7.60
N LYS A 204 10.42 -15.47 -7.22
CA LYS A 204 9.48 -16.27 -8.00
C LYS A 204 8.04 -15.86 -7.72
N LEU A 205 7.22 -15.98 -8.74
CA LEU A 205 5.76 -15.95 -8.63
C LEU A 205 5.31 -17.39 -8.35
N GLU A 206 4.81 -17.62 -7.13
CA GLU A 206 4.38 -18.94 -6.66
C GLU A 206 3.21 -18.77 -5.67
N ASN A 207 2.41 -19.81 -5.48
CA ASN A 207 1.29 -19.83 -4.52
C ASN A 207 0.19 -18.79 -4.81
N LEU A 208 -0.05 -18.49 -6.09
CA LEU A 208 -1.09 -17.57 -6.57
C LEU A 208 -2.29 -18.33 -7.17
N GLU A 209 -2.20 -19.66 -7.33
CA GLU A 209 -3.14 -20.50 -8.07
C GLU A 209 -4.59 -20.50 -7.55
N ASP A 210 -4.78 -20.17 -6.27
CA ASP A 210 -6.10 -20.14 -5.63
C ASP A 210 -6.75 -18.74 -5.61
N LEU A 211 -6.00 -17.71 -6.03
CA LEU A 211 -6.42 -16.30 -6.03
C LEU A 211 -7.24 -15.94 -7.28
N ASN A 212 -8.35 -16.65 -7.46
CA ASN A 212 -9.18 -16.55 -8.67
C ASN A 212 -9.90 -15.19 -8.84
N GLN A 213 -9.87 -14.30 -7.85
CA GLN A 213 -10.46 -12.96 -7.90
C GLN A 213 -9.42 -11.84 -7.99
N LEU A 214 -8.13 -12.18 -8.14
CA LEU A 214 -7.05 -11.21 -8.18
C LEU A 214 -7.09 -10.38 -9.46
N GLU A 215 -7.36 -9.09 -9.32
CA GLU A 215 -7.47 -8.12 -10.41
C GLU A 215 -6.17 -7.32 -10.58
N ILE A 216 -5.50 -7.01 -9.47
CA ILE A 216 -4.27 -6.22 -9.44
C ILE A 216 -3.16 -6.99 -8.74
N LEU A 217 -2.03 -7.16 -9.44
CA LEU A 217 -0.80 -7.72 -8.90
C LEU A 217 0.36 -6.75 -9.15
N SER A 218 0.94 -6.22 -8.09
CA SER A 218 2.14 -5.38 -8.15
C SER A 218 3.31 -6.06 -7.44
N VAL A 219 4.30 -6.46 -8.20
CA VAL A 219 5.57 -7.09 -7.75
C VAL A 219 6.79 -6.34 -8.28
N GLN A 220 6.63 -5.05 -8.55
CA GLN A 220 7.71 -4.13 -8.96
C GLN A 220 8.92 -4.13 -7.99
N SER A 221 10.13 -3.85 -8.48
CA SER A 221 11.35 -3.80 -7.66
C SER A 221 11.57 -5.08 -6.83
N ASN A 222 11.57 -6.23 -7.48
CA ASN A 222 11.86 -7.53 -6.88
C ASN A 222 13.08 -8.19 -7.55
N ARG A 223 13.21 -9.51 -7.46
CA ARG A 223 14.32 -10.30 -8.00
C ARG A 223 13.80 -11.42 -8.90
N ILE A 224 12.65 -11.22 -9.52
CA ILE A 224 12.00 -12.19 -10.39
C ILE A 224 12.74 -12.19 -11.73
N THR A 225 13.05 -13.38 -12.26
CA THR A 225 13.78 -13.53 -13.52
C THR A 225 13.00 -14.27 -14.61
N ILE A 226 11.90 -14.92 -14.23
CA ILE A 226 11.07 -15.76 -15.10
C ILE A 226 9.60 -15.42 -14.81
N LEU A 227 8.80 -15.29 -15.87
CA LEU A 227 7.35 -15.13 -15.78
C LEU A 227 6.69 -16.52 -15.78
N GLU A 228 6.46 -17.07 -14.58
CA GLU A 228 5.79 -18.37 -14.37
C GLU A 228 4.74 -18.23 -13.25
N GLY A 229 3.85 -19.21 -13.07
CA GLY A 229 2.98 -19.27 -11.87
C GLY A 229 1.73 -18.38 -11.92
N LEU A 230 1.35 -17.88 -13.11
CA LEU A 230 0.15 -17.07 -13.34
C LEU A 230 -0.94 -17.83 -14.10
N GLU A 231 -0.76 -19.12 -14.38
CA GLU A 231 -1.61 -19.91 -15.30
C GLU A 231 -3.07 -20.04 -14.85
N ARG A 232 -3.36 -19.78 -13.57
CA ARG A 232 -4.70 -19.82 -12.97
C ARG A 232 -5.25 -18.46 -12.56
N VAL A 233 -4.48 -17.39 -12.68
CA VAL A 233 -4.86 -16.04 -12.24
C VAL A 233 -5.55 -15.29 -13.39
N THR A 234 -6.61 -15.89 -13.95
CA THR A 234 -7.23 -15.42 -15.21
C THR A 234 -8.06 -14.14 -15.05
N SER A 235 -8.34 -13.71 -13.82
CA SER A 235 -9.04 -12.47 -13.50
C SER A 235 -8.13 -11.23 -13.52
N LEU A 236 -6.82 -11.40 -13.70
CA LEU A 236 -5.85 -10.31 -13.63
C LEU A 236 -6.09 -9.26 -14.73
N GLN A 237 -6.21 -8.01 -14.31
CA GLN A 237 -6.43 -6.83 -15.17
C GLN A 237 -5.21 -5.93 -15.19
N GLN A 238 -4.50 -5.79 -14.07
CA GLN A 238 -3.33 -4.93 -13.96
C GLN A 238 -2.16 -5.72 -13.38
N PHE A 239 -1.07 -5.78 -14.14
CA PHE A 239 0.13 -6.49 -13.74
C PHE A 239 1.35 -5.57 -13.80
N TYR A 240 1.86 -5.22 -12.62
CA TYR A 240 3.03 -4.37 -12.46
C TYR A 240 4.24 -5.19 -12.00
N ILE A 241 5.20 -5.42 -12.90
CA ILE A 241 6.41 -6.20 -12.62
C ILE A 241 7.69 -5.47 -13.06
N SER A 242 7.64 -4.14 -13.09
CA SER A 242 8.81 -3.34 -13.41
C SER A 242 9.98 -3.53 -12.43
N ASP A 243 11.18 -3.18 -12.86
CA ASP A 243 12.40 -3.24 -12.03
C ASP A 243 12.65 -4.66 -11.49
N ASN A 244 12.76 -5.62 -12.41
CA ASN A 244 13.05 -7.02 -12.14
C ASN A 244 14.16 -7.52 -13.10
N GLY A 245 14.45 -8.82 -13.08
CA GLY A 245 15.48 -9.45 -13.90
C GLY A 245 14.91 -10.27 -15.06
N ILE A 246 13.70 -9.97 -15.53
CA ILE A 246 13.01 -10.78 -16.54
C ILE A 246 13.69 -10.61 -17.90
N GLN A 247 13.88 -11.72 -18.61
CA GLN A 247 14.56 -11.74 -19.91
C GLN A 247 13.62 -12.03 -21.09
N LYS A 248 12.46 -12.61 -20.82
CA LYS A 248 11.50 -13.06 -21.84
C LYS A 248 10.07 -12.84 -21.37
N ILE A 249 9.20 -12.54 -22.32
CA ILE A 249 7.75 -12.52 -22.10
C ILE A 249 7.25 -13.96 -22.30
N GLU A 250 6.74 -14.56 -21.24
CA GLU A 250 6.20 -15.92 -21.23
C GLU A 250 5.16 -16.06 -20.11
N GLY A 251 4.35 -17.12 -20.12
CA GLY A 251 3.41 -17.41 -19.03
C GLY A 251 2.21 -16.46 -18.93
N LEU A 252 1.98 -15.59 -19.92
CA LEU A 252 0.86 -14.62 -19.94
C LEU A 252 -0.34 -15.09 -20.79
N ASP A 253 -0.26 -16.27 -21.42
CA ASP A 253 -1.24 -16.76 -22.40
C ASP A 253 -2.68 -16.86 -21.87
N THR A 254 -2.83 -17.02 -20.56
CA THR A 254 -4.13 -17.20 -19.88
C THR A 254 -4.73 -15.88 -19.39
N LEU A 255 -3.95 -14.78 -19.40
CA LEU A 255 -4.34 -13.48 -18.84
C LEU A 255 -5.10 -12.63 -19.86
N MET A 256 -6.24 -13.15 -20.31
CA MET A 256 -7.03 -12.54 -21.39
C MET A 256 -7.72 -11.23 -21.00
N ASN A 257 -7.86 -10.96 -19.69
CA ASN A 257 -8.46 -9.75 -19.14
C ASN A 257 -7.44 -8.65 -18.83
N LEU A 258 -6.16 -8.84 -19.19
CA LEU A 258 -5.10 -7.90 -18.86
C LEU A 258 -5.26 -6.60 -19.66
N GLU A 259 -5.43 -5.49 -18.94
CA GLU A 259 -5.60 -4.14 -19.49
C GLU A 259 -4.30 -3.33 -19.38
N THR A 260 -3.60 -3.46 -18.25
CA THR A 260 -2.33 -2.79 -17.99
C THR A 260 -1.23 -3.80 -17.75
N LEU A 261 -0.17 -3.74 -18.55
CA LEU A 261 1.02 -4.56 -18.40
C LEU A 261 2.26 -3.68 -18.31
N ASP A 262 2.86 -3.66 -17.12
CA ASP A 262 4.11 -2.97 -16.85
C ASP A 262 5.27 -3.96 -16.71
N LEU A 263 6.11 -3.98 -17.75
CA LEU A 263 7.36 -4.73 -17.86
C LEU A 263 8.58 -3.79 -17.88
N ALA A 264 8.42 -2.53 -17.50
CA ALA A 264 9.51 -1.55 -17.57
C ALA A 264 10.72 -1.97 -16.71
N ALA A 265 11.92 -1.48 -17.04
CA ALA A 265 13.13 -1.75 -16.28
C ALA A 265 13.40 -3.26 -16.06
N ASN A 266 13.36 -4.04 -17.15
CA ASN A 266 13.74 -5.45 -17.17
C ASN A 266 14.87 -5.69 -18.20
N GLN A 267 15.18 -6.94 -18.51
CA GLN A 267 16.24 -7.35 -19.44
C GLN A 267 15.66 -7.99 -20.72
N ILE A 268 14.45 -7.58 -21.12
CA ILE A 268 13.71 -8.19 -22.22
C ILE A 268 14.21 -7.64 -23.56
N LYS A 269 14.45 -8.53 -24.51
CA LYS A 269 15.00 -8.21 -25.84
C LYS A 269 13.98 -8.31 -26.98
N THR A 270 12.94 -9.10 -26.79
CA THR A 270 11.94 -9.45 -27.79
C THR A 270 10.55 -9.23 -27.22
N ILE A 271 9.63 -8.75 -28.06
CA ILE A 271 8.21 -8.65 -27.73
C ILE A 271 7.56 -9.86 -28.38
N GLU A 272 7.10 -10.81 -27.59
CA GLU A 272 6.53 -12.09 -28.06
C GLU A 272 5.48 -12.57 -27.05
N ASN A 273 4.67 -13.57 -27.43
CA ASN A 273 3.72 -14.24 -26.54
C ASN A 273 2.67 -13.30 -25.90
N LEU A 274 2.16 -12.34 -26.69
CA LEU A 274 1.09 -11.41 -26.26
C LEU A 274 -0.20 -11.57 -27.07
N ASP A 275 -0.29 -12.58 -27.96
CA ASP A 275 -1.39 -12.72 -28.93
C ASP A 275 -2.77 -12.87 -28.27
N ASN A 276 -2.83 -13.44 -27.05
CA ASN A 276 -4.07 -13.65 -26.32
C ASN A 276 -4.46 -12.47 -25.41
N ASN A 277 -3.56 -11.51 -25.16
CA ASN A 277 -3.79 -10.40 -24.23
C ASN A 277 -4.47 -9.21 -24.93
N THR A 278 -5.53 -9.49 -25.69
CA THR A 278 -6.18 -8.54 -26.61
C THR A 278 -6.82 -7.32 -25.94
N GLN A 279 -6.93 -7.32 -24.61
CA GLN A 279 -7.51 -6.23 -23.82
C GLN A 279 -6.48 -5.18 -23.36
N ILE A 280 -5.18 -5.37 -23.64
CA ILE A 280 -4.14 -4.43 -23.21
C ILE A 280 -4.36 -3.06 -23.87
N THR A 281 -4.58 -2.05 -23.03
CA THR A 281 -4.67 -0.63 -23.40
C THR A 281 -3.39 0.11 -23.07
N GLU A 282 -2.70 -0.28 -21.99
CA GLU A 282 -1.45 0.31 -21.53
C GLU A 282 -0.31 -0.73 -21.47
N PHE A 283 0.76 -0.47 -22.22
CA PHE A 283 1.94 -1.33 -22.25
C PHE A 283 3.21 -0.54 -21.92
N TRP A 284 3.76 -0.77 -20.73
CA TRP A 284 4.97 -0.09 -20.27
C TRP A 284 6.17 -1.01 -20.45
N PHE A 285 7.09 -0.61 -21.32
CA PHE A 285 8.23 -1.42 -21.75
C PHE A 285 9.53 -0.61 -21.83
N ASN A 286 9.53 0.60 -21.25
CA ASN A 286 10.73 1.43 -21.16
C ASN A 286 11.84 0.75 -20.35
N ASP A 287 13.08 1.18 -20.55
CA ASP A 287 14.24 0.63 -19.82
C ASP A 287 14.43 -0.88 -20.01
N ASN A 288 14.18 -1.40 -21.21
CA ASN A 288 14.47 -2.79 -21.62
C ASN A 288 15.62 -2.83 -22.65
N GLN A 289 15.80 -3.96 -23.33
CA GLN A 289 16.89 -4.24 -24.26
C GLN A 289 16.40 -4.44 -25.70
N LEU A 290 15.31 -3.76 -26.10
CA LEU A 290 14.75 -3.86 -27.45
C LEU A 290 15.63 -3.15 -28.49
N GLU A 291 16.11 -3.91 -29.48
CA GLU A 291 16.98 -3.42 -30.57
C GLU A 291 16.35 -3.49 -31.98
N ASP A 292 15.34 -4.34 -32.18
CA ASP A 292 14.75 -4.61 -33.50
C ASP A 292 13.37 -3.97 -33.65
N TRP A 293 13.21 -3.13 -34.67
CA TRP A 293 11.95 -2.47 -35.01
C TRP A 293 10.86 -3.44 -35.46
N ASN A 294 11.21 -4.63 -36.00
CA ASN A 294 10.22 -5.60 -36.44
C ASN A 294 9.39 -6.18 -35.28
N GLN A 295 9.88 -6.07 -34.04
CA GLN A 295 9.16 -6.52 -32.84
C GLN A 295 7.87 -5.73 -32.60
N LEU A 296 7.73 -4.53 -33.17
CA LEU A 296 6.49 -3.75 -33.08
C LEU A 296 5.33 -4.38 -33.86
N GLU A 297 5.60 -5.27 -34.81
CA GLU A 297 4.55 -6.03 -35.51
C GLU A 297 3.73 -6.88 -34.54
N ASN A 298 4.35 -7.41 -33.48
CA ASN A 298 3.69 -8.23 -32.48
C ASN A 298 2.68 -7.43 -31.64
N LEU A 299 2.86 -6.10 -31.52
CA LEU A 299 1.91 -5.22 -30.84
C LEU A 299 0.68 -4.89 -31.70
N LYS A 300 0.70 -5.15 -33.01
CA LYS A 300 -0.48 -4.93 -33.89
C LYS A 300 -1.63 -5.89 -33.57
N HIS A 301 -1.35 -6.99 -32.87
CA HIS A 301 -2.36 -7.93 -32.39
C HIS A 301 -3.14 -7.43 -31.18
N LEU A 302 -2.75 -6.27 -30.60
CA LEU A 302 -3.44 -5.63 -29.49
C LEU A 302 -4.40 -4.54 -30.03
N PRO A 303 -5.69 -4.86 -30.26
CA PRO A 303 -6.62 -3.99 -31.00
C PRO A 303 -6.98 -2.70 -30.27
N VAL A 304 -6.87 -2.68 -28.94
CA VAL A 304 -7.26 -1.56 -28.07
C VAL A 304 -6.06 -0.86 -27.43
N LEU A 305 -4.84 -1.10 -27.94
CA LEU A 305 -3.63 -0.48 -27.40
C LEU A 305 -3.63 1.04 -27.65
N GLU A 306 -3.60 1.80 -26.57
CA GLU A 306 -3.67 3.28 -26.58
C GLU A 306 -2.33 3.92 -26.17
N THR A 307 -1.64 3.35 -25.19
CA THR A 307 -0.44 3.93 -24.59
C THR A 307 0.71 2.93 -24.59
N VAL A 308 1.87 3.38 -25.07
CA VAL A 308 3.13 2.64 -24.95
C VAL A 308 4.23 3.50 -24.34
N TYR A 309 4.98 2.94 -23.40
CA TYR A 309 6.26 3.49 -22.97
C TYR A 309 7.36 2.60 -23.50
N MET A 310 8.24 3.16 -24.33
CA MET A 310 9.27 2.42 -25.07
C MET A 310 10.63 3.12 -24.97
N GLU A 311 10.69 4.30 -24.35
CA GLU A 311 11.93 5.06 -24.16
C GLU A 311 12.99 4.26 -23.39
N ARG A 312 14.24 4.69 -23.49
CA ARG A 312 15.39 4.02 -22.83
C ARG A 312 15.61 2.55 -23.21
N ASN A 313 14.97 2.08 -24.28
CA ASN A 313 15.43 0.92 -25.05
C ASN A 313 16.54 1.31 -26.04
N PRO A 314 17.40 0.38 -26.50
CA PRO A 314 18.36 0.64 -27.57
C PRO A 314 17.78 1.32 -28.83
N LEU A 315 16.54 0.99 -29.21
CA LEU A 315 15.80 1.66 -30.30
C LEU A 315 15.64 3.19 -30.12
N TRP A 316 15.62 3.66 -28.88
CA TRP A 316 15.48 5.09 -28.55
C TRP A 316 16.77 5.89 -28.77
N GLN A 317 17.94 5.22 -28.87
CA GLN A 317 19.24 5.84 -29.12
C GLN A 317 19.57 7.04 -28.22
N ASN A 318 19.27 6.94 -26.91
CA ASN A 318 19.45 8.03 -25.95
C ASN A 318 18.73 9.34 -26.35
N GLY A 319 17.56 9.22 -26.99
CA GLY A 319 16.74 10.35 -27.46
C GLY A 319 17.29 11.05 -28.70
N LYS A 320 18.32 10.49 -29.35
CA LYS A 320 18.97 11.10 -30.52
C LYS A 320 18.32 10.72 -31.86
N ASP A 321 17.49 9.68 -31.92
CA ASP A 321 16.77 9.34 -33.16
C ASP A 321 15.53 10.25 -33.31
N PRO A 322 15.55 11.25 -34.21
CA PRO A 322 14.41 12.16 -34.41
C PRO A 322 13.19 11.44 -34.99
N ASN A 323 13.37 10.23 -35.55
CA ASN A 323 12.29 9.45 -36.15
C ASN A 323 11.71 8.41 -35.20
N TYR A 324 12.24 8.27 -33.98
CA TYR A 324 11.81 7.25 -33.01
C TYR A 324 10.29 7.21 -32.84
N ARG A 325 9.69 8.35 -32.46
CA ARG A 325 8.23 8.47 -32.27
C ARG A 325 7.47 8.23 -33.57
N ARG A 326 7.97 8.76 -34.70
CA ARG A 326 7.36 8.60 -36.01
C ARG A 326 7.32 7.13 -36.43
N ARG A 327 8.37 6.35 -36.17
CA ARG A 327 8.43 4.92 -36.48
C ARG A 327 7.44 4.13 -35.64
N ILE A 328 7.36 4.39 -34.33
CA ILE A 328 6.35 3.77 -33.46
C ILE A 328 4.94 4.08 -33.97
N LYS A 329 4.64 5.36 -34.24
CA LYS A 329 3.31 5.78 -34.72
C LYS A 329 2.95 5.22 -36.09
N LEU A 330 3.93 5.04 -36.99
CA LEU A 330 3.71 4.39 -38.29
C LEU A 330 3.43 2.88 -38.15
N ALA A 331 4.11 2.21 -37.21
CA ALA A 331 3.87 0.80 -36.92
C ALA A 331 2.54 0.59 -36.19
N LEU A 332 2.16 1.50 -35.30
CA LEU A 332 0.99 1.44 -34.43
C LEU A 332 0.16 2.73 -34.56
N PRO A 333 -0.65 2.88 -35.62
CA PRO A 333 -1.37 4.12 -35.91
C PRO A 333 -2.44 4.51 -34.89
N THR A 334 -2.97 3.54 -34.13
CA THR A 334 -4.05 3.74 -33.15
C THR A 334 -3.59 4.42 -31.85
N LEU A 335 -2.28 4.41 -31.55
CA LEU A 335 -1.75 4.92 -30.28
C LEU A 335 -2.12 6.38 -30.01
N ILE A 336 -2.65 6.65 -28.83
CA ILE A 336 -2.98 7.98 -28.33
C ILE A 336 -1.77 8.61 -27.64
N GLN A 337 -0.95 7.80 -26.97
CA GLN A 337 0.23 8.25 -26.23
C GLN A 337 1.46 7.39 -26.53
N ILE A 338 2.61 8.05 -26.65
CA ILE A 338 3.93 7.41 -26.71
C ILE A 338 4.81 8.07 -25.65
N ASP A 339 5.34 7.29 -24.74
CA ASP A 339 6.08 7.73 -23.55
C ASP A 339 5.29 8.85 -22.80
N ALA A 340 5.96 9.89 -22.33
CA ALA A 340 5.34 11.01 -21.62
C ALA A 340 4.54 12.00 -22.50
N THR A 341 4.30 11.72 -23.79
CA THR A 341 3.69 12.71 -24.70
C THR A 341 2.62 12.13 -25.63
N LEU A 342 1.51 12.87 -25.76
CA LEU A 342 0.41 12.53 -26.66
C LEU A 342 0.84 12.55 -28.14
N CYS A 343 0.26 11.64 -28.92
CA CYS A 343 0.33 11.65 -30.37
C CYS A 343 -0.46 12.85 -30.91
N ARG A 344 0.08 13.52 -31.94
CA ARG A 344 -0.60 14.59 -32.67
C ARG A 344 -1.22 14.05 -33.95
#